data_AF-A0A2E8WNS2-F1
#
_entry.id   AF-A0A2E8WNS2-F1
#
_cell.length_a   1.000
_cell.length_b   1.000
_cell.length_c   1.000
_cell.angle_alpha   90.00
_cell.angle_beta   90.00
_cell.angle_gamma   90.00
#
_symmetry.space_group_name_H-M   'P 1'
#
loop_
_entity.id
_entity.type
_entity.pdbx_description
1 polymer ?
#
loop_
_entity_poly.entity_id
_entity_poly.type
_entity_poly.pdbx_seq_one_letter_code
_entity_poly.pdbx_strand_id
1 'polypeptide(L)'
;TTNVDLHATLADFFDVSSEHVTHGQSLLPLITGDKTSVREYALGGIYGNWIQINNGKHKYARGPIGDNFPLSMFSNRWSTMPVPSYPGLRLPVPDQRARLDTMPGSSIPVIRQPFGPGDLLPFWTANMPIDEHYLFDLEEDPTEENNLVGTQSERVMLDALRTALGEIDAPTEQLMRLGL
;
A
#
# COMPACT_ATOMS: atom_id res chain seq x y z
N THR A 1 -14.89 -0.66 -1.76
CA THR A 1 -14.49 -1.87 -1.02
C THR A 1 -13.14 -2.35 -1.55
N THR A 2 -12.52 -3.33 -0.92
CA THR A 2 -11.20 -3.90 -1.27
C THR A 2 -11.18 -5.41 -0.99
N ASN A 3 -10.20 -6.13 -1.54
CA ASN A 3 -10.08 -7.58 -1.30
C ASN A 3 -9.85 -7.94 0.18
N VAL A 4 -9.20 -7.07 0.97
CA VAL A 4 -8.99 -7.30 2.42
C VAL A 4 -10.28 -7.32 3.22
N ASP A 5 -11.37 -6.78 2.68
CA ASP A 5 -12.69 -6.75 3.32
C ASP A 5 -13.37 -8.10 3.34
N LEU A 6 -12.97 -9.02 2.45
CA LEU A 6 -13.51 -10.37 2.42
C LEU A 6 -13.28 -11.11 3.73
N HIS A 7 -12.09 -10.96 4.33
CA HIS A 7 -11.78 -11.56 5.63
C HIS A 7 -12.71 -11.02 6.72
N ALA A 8 -12.82 -9.68 6.84
CA ALA A 8 -13.67 -9.04 7.85
C ALA A 8 -15.15 -9.38 7.67
N THR A 9 -15.61 -9.50 6.41
CA THR A 9 -16.99 -9.88 6.08
C THR A 9 -17.30 -11.31 6.50
N LEU A 10 -16.40 -12.26 6.21
CA LEU A 10 -16.57 -13.65 6.61
C LEU A 10 -16.51 -13.81 8.14
N ALA A 11 -15.60 -13.10 8.80
CA ALA A 11 -15.49 -13.08 10.25
C ALA A 11 -16.79 -12.60 10.90
N ASP A 12 -17.33 -11.46 10.44
CA ASP A 12 -18.63 -10.92 10.90
C ASP A 12 -19.79 -11.88 10.61
N PHE A 13 -19.85 -12.47 9.42
CA PHE A 13 -20.90 -13.42 9.04
C PHE A 13 -20.95 -14.68 9.91
N PHE A 14 -19.80 -15.20 10.31
CA PHE A 14 -19.69 -16.38 11.16
C PHE A 14 -19.60 -16.07 12.66
N ASP A 15 -19.73 -14.81 13.06
CA ASP A 15 -19.59 -14.34 14.45
C ASP A 15 -18.24 -14.75 15.06
N VAL A 16 -17.15 -14.53 14.29
CA VAL A 16 -15.77 -14.82 14.68
C VAL A 16 -14.98 -13.52 14.80
N SER A 17 -14.23 -13.37 15.89
CA SER A 17 -13.30 -12.25 16.09
C SER A 17 -11.90 -12.58 15.59
N SER A 18 -11.22 -11.64 14.93
CA SER A 18 -9.79 -11.74 14.63
C SER A 18 -8.96 -11.51 15.90
N GLU A 19 -7.98 -12.40 16.16
CA GLU A 19 -7.03 -12.23 17.27
C GLU A 19 -5.95 -11.18 16.99
N HIS A 20 -5.81 -10.76 15.73
CA HIS A 20 -4.84 -9.77 15.29
C HIS A 20 -5.52 -8.60 14.57
N VAL A 21 -4.83 -7.46 14.53
CA VAL A 21 -5.31 -6.26 13.85
C VAL A 21 -5.43 -6.53 12.35
N THR A 22 -6.56 -6.16 11.77
CA THR A 22 -6.80 -6.20 10.32
C THR A 22 -7.38 -4.87 9.87
N HIS A 23 -7.06 -4.44 8.64
CA HIS A 23 -7.57 -3.19 8.07
C HIS A 23 -8.86 -3.37 7.25
N GLY A 24 -9.36 -4.60 7.15
CA GLY A 24 -10.61 -4.89 6.44
C GLY A 24 -11.83 -4.44 7.25
N GLN A 25 -12.91 -4.09 6.55
CA GLN A 25 -14.20 -3.83 7.18
C GLN A 25 -15.25 -4.75 6.59
N SER A 26 -16.20 -5.21 7.42
CA SER A 26 -17.27 -6.08 6.94
C SER A 26 -18.13 -5.37 5.89
N LEU A 27 -18.39 -6.07 4.79
CA LEU A 27 -19.29 -5.64 3.72
C LEU A 27 -20.72 -6.12 3.95
N LEU A 28 -21.00 -6.86 5.02
CA LEU A 28 -22.37 -7.34 5.31
C LEU A 28 -23.40 -6.21 5.32
N PRO A 29 -23.16 -5.03 5.95
CA PRO A 29 -24.11 -3.92 5.90
C PRO A 29 -24.41 -3.41 4.48
N LEU A 30 -23.48 -3.59 3.52
CA LEU A 30 -23.74 -3.25 2.12
C LEU A 30 -24.58 -4.33 1.44
N ILE A 31 -24.31 -5.61 1.76
CA ILE A 31 -25.01 -6.77 1.19
C ILE A 31 -26.47 -6.81 1.67
N THR A 32 -26.72 -6.50 2.94
CA THR A 32 -28.06 -6.43 3.53
C THR A 32 -28.83 -5.16 3.16
N GLY A 33 -28.12 -4.12 2.70
CA GLY A 33 -28.70 -2.83 2.38
C GLY A 33 -28.85 -1.88 3.57
N ASP A 34 -28.28 -2.22 4.73
CA ASP A 34 -28.29 -1.37 5.93
C ASP A 34 -27.43 -0.11 5.78
N LYS A 35 -26.39 -0.17 4.94
CA LYS A 35 -25.51 0.95 4.62
C LYS A 35 -25.23 1.03 3.12
N THR A 36 -24.93 2.24 2.65
CA THR A 36 -24.47 2.50 1.27
C THR A 36 -22.96 2.64 1.16
N SER A 37 -22.25 2.83 2.28
CA SER A 37 -20.80 2.84 2.36
C SER A 37 -20.29 2.29 3.69
N VAL A 38 -19.08 1.73 3.68
CA VAL A 38 -18.35 1.27 4.88
C VAL A 38 -17.09 2.10 5.17
N ARG A 39 -16.58 2.85 4.19
CA ARG A 39 -15.38 3.70 4.30
C ARG A 39 -15.45 4.92 3.41
N GLU A 40 -14.68 5.93 3.77
CA GLU A 40 -14.52 7.16 2.96
C GLU A 40 -13.56 6.95 1.78
N TYR A 41 -12.48 6.21 2.00
CA TYR A 41 -11.48 5.91 0.98
C TYR A 41 -10.97 4.48 1.03
N ALA A 42 -10.51 3.99 -0.10
CA ALA A 42 -9.82 2.71 -0.24
C ALA A 42 -8.35 2.96 -0.62
N LEU A 43 -7.44 2.31 0.11
CA LEU A 43 -6.02 2.25 -0.24
C LEU A 43 -5.72 1.03 -1.11
N GLY A 44 -4.79 1.20 -2.03
CA GLY A 44 -4.22 0.13 -2.85
C GLY A 44 -2.79 0.46 -3.24
N GLY A 45 -2.07 -0.48 -3.83
CA GLY A 45 -0.71 -0.23 -4.33
C GLY A 45 0.16 -1.47 -4.32
N ILE A 46 1.41 -1.26 -4.73
CA ILE A 46 2.44 -2.30 -4.75
C ILE A 46 3.61 -1.80 -3.89
N TYR A 47 4.22 -2.71 -3.13
CA TYR A 47 5.42 -2.38 -2.34
C TYR A 47 6.50 -1.75 -3.22
N GLY A 48 7.11 -0.66 -2.74
CA GLY A 48 8.17 0.06 -3.46
C GLY A 48 7.71 0.73 -4.77
N ASN A 49 6.40 0.91 -4.94
CA ASN A 49 5.76 1.38 -6.16
C ASN A 49 4.80 2.56 -5.82
N TRP A 50 3.84 2.87 -6.69
CA TRP A 50 2.72 3.74 -6.38
C TRP A 50 1.90 3.21 -5.21
N ILE A 51 1.45 4.15 -4.39
CA ILE A 51 0.27 3.95 -3.54
C ILE A 51 -0.91 4.67 -4.18
N GLN A 52 -2.08 4.05 -4.08
CA GLN A 52 -3.32 4.56 -4.62
C GLN A 52 -4.30 4.82 -3.49
N ILE A 53 -5.05 5.92 -3.58
CA ILE A 53 -6.19 6.22 -2.75
C ILE A 53 -7.38 6.59 -3.64
N ASN A 54 -8.55 6.05 -3.32
CA ASN A 54 -9.78 6.30 -4.07
C ASN A 54 -10.94 6.54 -3.10
N ASN A 55 -11.67 7.65 -3.28
CA ASN A 55 -12.83 8.02 -2.44
C ASN A 55 -14.18 7.95 -3.19
N GLY A 56 -14.24 7.25 -4.31
CA GLY A 56 -15.41 7.13 -5.19
C GLY A 56 -15.49 8.21 -6.25
N LYS A 57 -15.05 9.44 -5.94
CA LYS A 57 -14.99 10.56 -6.89
C LYS A 57 -13.60 10.73 -7.49
N HIS A 58 -12.57 10.76 -6.66
CA HIS A 58 -11.20 10.96 -7.08
C HIS A 58 -10.40 9.67 -6.95
N LYS A 59 -9.53 9.43 -7.94
CA LYS A 59 -8.48 8.40 -7.89
C LYS A 59 -7.14 9.08 -7.93
N TYR A 60 -6.34 8.89 -6.87
CA TYR A 60 -4.99 9.42 -6.78
C TYR A 60 -3.98 8.30 -6.68
N ALA A 61 -2.97 8.29 -7.56
CA ALA A 61 -1.80 7.44 -7.51
C ALA A 61 -0.57 8.29 -7.21
N ARG A 62 -0.01 8.14 -6.01
CA ARG A 62 1.21 8.81 -5.56
C ARG A 62 2.41 7.91 -5.78
N GLY A 63 3.30 8.35 -6.67
CA GLY A 63 4.58 7.70 -6.92
C GLY A 63 5.59 8.05 -5.84
N PRO A 64 6.69 7.29 -5.74
CA PRO A 64 7.83 7.72 -4.93
C PRO A 64 8.41 9.04 -5.44
N ILE A 65 8.99 9.80 -4.52
CA ILE A 65 9.78 10.99 -4.86
C ILE A 65 11.28 10.67 -4.86
N GLY A 66 12.05 11.41 -5.64
CA GLY A 66 13.52 11.38 -5.60
C GLY A 66 14.13 10.05 -6.07
N ASP A 67 14.45 9.15 -5.16
CA ASP A 67 15.15 7.88 -5.46
C ASP A 67 14.40 6.63 -4.99
N ASN A 68 13.14 6.77 -4.55
CA ASN A 68 12.31 5.69 -4.00
C ASN A 68 12.81 5.13 -2.64
N PHE A 69 13.70 5.85 -1.98
CA PHE A 69 14.17 5.54 -0.63
C PHE A 69 13.65 6.58 0.38
N PRO A 70 13.62 6.24 1.68
CA PRO A 70 13.94 4.95 2.29
C PRO A 70 12.87 3.87 2.03
N LEU A 71 13.31 2.61 2.02
CA LEU A 71 12.42 1.46 1.78
C LEU A 71 12.91 0.25 2.58
N SER A 72 12.04 -0.37 3.38
CA SER A 72 12.37 -1.58 4.15
C SER A 72 11.42 -2.72 3.82
N MET A 73 11.96 -3.93 3.65
CA MET A 73 11.15 -5.15 3.54
C MET A 73 11.16 -5.90 4.87
N PHE A 74 9.98 -6.32 5.28
CA PHE A 74 9.76 -7.09 6.49
C PHE A 74 9.33 -8.50 6.10
N SER A 75 9.99 -9.52 6.66
CA SER A 75 9.66 -10.90 6.37
C SER A 75 9.99 -11.84 7.53
N ASN A 76 9.10 -12.78 7.81
CA ASN A 76 9.38 -13.91 8.70
C ASN A 76 10.13 -15.05 7.99
N ARG A 77 10.14 -15.05 6.65
CA ARG A 77 10.80 -16.04 5.80
C ARG A 77 11.38 -15.37 4.56
N TRP A 78 12.70 -15.27 4.51
CA TRP A 78 13.38 -14.78 3.32
C TRP A 78 13.58 -15.90 2.31
N SER A 79 12.73 -15.95 1.29
CA SER A 79 12.86 -16.96 0.24
C SER A 79 13.85 -16.49 -0.82
N THR A 80 14.91 -17.26 -1.02
CA THR A 80 15.78 -17.15 -2.20
C THR A 80 15.42 -18.18 -3.26
N MET A 81 14.22 -18.77 -3.19
CA MET A 81 13.81 -19.86 -4.07
C MET A 81 13.82 -19.37 -5.52
N PRO A 82 14.58 -20.02 -6.42
CA PRO A 82 14.62 -19.63 -7.82
C PRO A 82 13.25 -19.85 -8.46
N VAL A 83 12.83 -18.92 -9.31
CA VAL A 83 11.66 -19.10 -10.17
C VAL A 83 12.12 -19.88 -11.40
N PRO A 84 11.71 -21.15 -11.61
CA PRO A 84 12.26 -21.97 -12.70
C PRO A 84 12.10 -21.33 -14.08
N SER A 85 10.97 -20.67 -14.31
CA SER A 85 10.68 -19.95 -15.56
C SER A 85 11.51 -18.67 -15.74
N TYR A 86 12.12 -18.16 -14.67
CA TYR A 86 12.96 -16.95 -14.67
C TYR A 86 14.20 -17.15 -13.79
N PRO A 87 15.21 -17.92 -14.24
CA PRO A 87 16.35 -18.32 -13.41
C PRO A 87 17.19 -17.16 -12.86
N GLY A 88 17.18 -16.02 -13.55
CA GLY A 88 17.84 -14.77 -13.14
C GLY A 88 17.02 -13.93 -12.15
N LEU A 89 15.75 -14.27 -11.93
CA LEU A 89 14.88 -13.56 -11.01
C LEU A 89 15.10 -14.08 -9.59
N ARG A 90 15.78 -13.28 -8.78
CA ARG A 90 15.97 -13.55 -7.35
C ARG A 90 15.59 -12.32 -6.56
N LEU A 91 14.97 -12.55 -5.41
CA LEU A 91 14.84 -11.49 -4.41
C LEU A 91 16.25 -11.12 -3.92
N PRO A 92 16.50 -9.82 -3.68
CA PRO A 92 17.76 -9.41 -3.07
C PRO A 92 17.92 -10.12 -1.73
N VAL A 93 19.11 -10.64 -1.48
CA VAL A 93 19.42 -11.29 -0.19
C VAL A 93 19.57 -10.22 0.89
N PRO A 94 19.18 -10.50 2.14
CA PRO A 94 19.49 -9.61 3.25
C PRO A 94 21.00 -9.52 3.41
N ASP A 95 21.45 -8.39 3.95
CA ASP A 95 22.85 -8.18 4.30
C ASP A 95 23.00 -7.85 5.79
N GLN A 96 24.17 -7.37 6.19
CA GLN A 96 24.48 -7.06 7.59
C GLN A 96 23.67 -5.89 8.17
N ARG A 97 22.86 -5.19 7.36
CA ARG A 97 21.93 -4.15 7.82
C ARG A 97 20.59 -4.73 8.30
N ALA A 98 20.31 -6.01 8.02
CA ALA A 98 19.13 -6.70 8.50
C ALA A 98 19.09 -6.75 10.03
N ARG A 99 17.91 -6.52 10.61
CA ARG A 99 17.67 -6.63 12.06
C ARG A 99 16.34 -7.30 12.36
N LEU A 100 16.16 -7.78 13.58
CA LEU A 100 14.85 -8.17 14.07
C LEU A 100 14.03 -6.92 14.42
N ASP A 101 12.76 -6.93 14.02
CA ASP A 101 11.80 -5.85 14.24
C ASP A 101 10.38 -6.45 14.30
N THR A 102 9.37 -5.60 14.40
CA THR A 102 7.95 -5.97 14.33
C THR A 102 7.23 -5.17 13.24
N MET A 103 6.28 -5.80 12.55
CA MET A 103 5.37 -5.07 11.67
C MET A 103 4.34 -4.28 12.49
N PRO A 104 3.83 -3.14 11.98
CA PRO A 104 2.67 -2.48 12.57
C PRO A 104 1.50 -3.46 12.78
N GLY A 105 0.87 -3.40 13.96
CA GLY A 105 -0.23 -4.30 14.33
C GLY A 105 0.16 -5.72 14.76
N SER A 106 1.45 -6.06 14.85
CA SER A 106 1.92 -7.38 15.29
C SER A 106 3.06 -7.30 16.29
N SER A 107 3.04 -8.16 17.32
CA SER A 107 4.15 -8.34 18.27
C SER A 107 5.11 -9.47 17.85
N ILE A 108 4.81 -10.18 16.77
CA ILE A 108 5.60 -11.31 16.29
C ILE A 108 6.87 -10.78 15.60
N PRO A 109 8.08 -11.21 16.03
CA PRO A 109 9.33 -10.76 15.42
C PRO A 109 9.46 -11.18 13.95
N VAL A 110 9.98 -10.28 13.13
CA VAL A 110 10.32 -10.48 11.73
C VAL A 110 11.71 -9.91 11.41
N ILE A 111 12.30 -10.35 10.30
CA ILE A 111 13.50 -9.72 9.76
C ILE A 111 13.08 -8.46 9.00
N ARG A 112 13.65 -7.31 9.36
CA ARG A 112 13.57 -6.07 8.59
C ARG A 112 14.90 -5.81 7.89
N GLN A 113 14.89 -5.85 6.57
CA GLN A 113 16.02 -5.45 5.73
C GLN A 113 15.73 -4.06 5.15
N PRO A 114 16.55 -3.05 5.50
CA PRO A 114 16.51 -1.77 4.82
C PRO A 114 17.18 -1.86 3.44
N PHE A 115 16.65 -1.11 2.48
CA PHE A 115 17.27 -0.85 1.18
C PHE A 115 17.59 0.63 1.05
N GLY A 116 18.65 0.92 0.30
CA GLY A 116 19.11 2.27 -0.02
C GLY A 116 19.63 2.41 -1.45
N PRO A 117 20.07 3.61 -1.84
CA PRO A 117 20.56 3.89 -3.18
C PRO A 117 21.66 2.91 -3.61
N GLY A 118 21.46 2.31 -4.79
CA GLY A 118 22.38 1.32 -5.38
C GLY A 118 22.09 -0.14 -5.01
N ASP A 119 21.18 -0.40 -4.07
CA ASP A 119 20.75 -1.76 -3.77
C ASP A 119 19.89 -2.36 -4.90
N LEU A 120 20.01 -3.67 -5.08
CA LEU A 120 19.06 -4.42 -5.89
C LEU A 120 17.73 -4.51 -5.14
N LEU A 121 16.64 -4.08 -5.77
CA LEU A 121 15.30 -4.19 -5.23
C LEU A 121 14.53 -5.38 -5.84
N PRO A 122 13.43 -5.84 -5.23
CA PRO A 122 12.55 -6.82 -5.84
C PRO A 122 12.08 -6.40 -7.24
N PHE A 123 11.92 -7.35 -8.16
CA PHE A 123 11.68 -7.04 -9.57
C PHE A 123 10.40 -6.24 -9.85
N TRP A 124 9.38 -6.32 -9.00
CA TRP A 124 8.14 -5.55 -9.14
C TRP A 124 8.31 -4.07 -8.79
N THR A 125 9.48 -3.68 -8.26
CA THR A 125 9.88 -2.28 -8.10
C THR A 125 10.83 -1.82 -9.22
N ALA A 126 11.11 -2.68 -10.21
CA ALA A 126 11.96 -2.31 -11.34
C ALA A 126 11.23 -1.33 -12.27
N ASN A 127 11.99 -0.41 -12.88
CA ASN A 127 11.49 0.62 -13.80
C ASN A 127 10.34 1.44 -13.20
N MET A 128 10.39 1.66 -11.89
CA MET A 128 9.36 2.43 -11.22
C MET A 128 9.44 3.90 -11.60
N PRO A 129 8.34 4.50 -12.06
CA PRO A 129 8.31 5.93 -12.28
C PRO A 129 8.50 6.70 -10.99
N ILE A 130 9.50 7.57 -11.00
CA ILE A 130 9.88 8.49 -9.93
C ILE A 130 9.25 9.84 -10.23
N ASP A 131 8.72 10.51 -9.20
CA ASP A 131 8.06 11.82 -9.31
C ASP A 131 6.88 11.83 -10.31
N GLU A 132 6.37 10.64 -10.68
CA GLU A 132 5.20 10.49 -11.54
C GLU A 132 3.97 10.20 -10.69
N HIS A 133 3.02 11.11 -10.76
CA HIS A 133 1.79 11.11 -9.98
C HIS A 133 0.60 11.26 -10.91
N TYR A 134 -0.53 10.68 -10.53
CA TYR A 134 -1.76 10.74 -11.33
C TYR A 134 -2.96 11.01 -10.45
N LEU A 135 -3.72 12.03 -10.77
CA LEU A 135 -4.98 12.37 -10.11
C LEU A 135 -6.08 12.51 -11.16
N PHE A 136 -7.20 11.84 -10.96
CA PHE A 136 -8.36 11.93 -11.84
C PHE A 136 -9.62 12.18 -11.02
N ASP A 137 -10.56 12.94 -11.59
CA ASP A 137 -11.94 13.05 -11.12
C ASP A 137 -12.80 12.11 -11.98
N LEU A 138 -13.20 10.98 -11.41
CA LEU A 138 -13.91 9.90 -12.10
C LEU A 138 -15.38 10.25 -12.42
N GLU A 139 -15.94 11.30 -11.83
CA GLU A 139 -17.29 11.77 -12.18
C GLU A 139 -17.28 12.50 -13.54
N GLU A 140 -16.25 13.33 -13.77
CA GLU A 140 -16.10 14.13 -14.99
C GLU A 140 -15.21 13.44 -16.05
N ASP A 141 -14.25 12.63 -15.62
CA ASP A 141 -13.28 11.92 -16.44
C ASP A 141 -13.18 10.43 -16.02
N PRO A 142 -14.22 9.63 -16.33
CA PRO A 142 -14.22 8.19 -16.03
C PRO A 142 -13.17 7.40 -16.84
N THR A 143 -12.58 8.01 -17.86
CA THR A 143 -11.55 7.43 -18.73
C THR A 143 -10.13 7.71 -18.26
N GLU A 144 -9.95 8.53 -17.23
CA GLU A 144 -8.63 8.88 -16.65
C GLU A 144 -7.68 9.52 -17.68
N GLU A 145 -8.19 10.41 -18.53
CA GLU A 145 -7.42 11.10 -19.58
C GLU A 145 -6.81 12.43 -19.11
N ASN A 146 -7.41 13.09 -18.12
CA ASN A 146 -7.04 14.42 -17.66
C ASN A 146 -6.40 14.40 -16.27
N ASN A 147 -5.08 14.38 -16.23
CA ASN A 147 -4.32 14.37 -14.97
C ASN A 147 -4.41 15.73 -14.25
N LEU A 148 -4.98 15.73 -13.04
CA LEU A 148 -5.22 16.90 -12.18
C LEU A 148 -4.11 17.16 -11.16
N VAL A 149 -2.93 16.55 -11.30
CA VAL A 149 -1.76 16.86 -10.45
C VAL A 149 -1.40 18.35 -10.55
N GLY A 150 -0.97 18.94 -9.44
CA GLY A 150 -0.68 20.36 -9.29
C GLY A 150 -1.90 21.23 -8.97
N THR A 151 -3.13 20.68 -9.03
CA THR A 151 -4.36 21.41 -8.71
C THR A 151 -4.65 21.42 -7.20
N GLN A 152 -5.65 22.19 -6.77
CA GLN A 152 -6.11 22.18 -5.38
C GLN A 152 -6.65 20.81 -4.95
N SER A 153 -7.22 20.03 -5.87
CA SER A 153 -7.71 18.67 -5.59
C SER A 153 -6.58 17.72 -5.19
N GLU A 154 -5.36 17.93 -5.71
CA GLU A 154 -4.20 17.12 -5.30
C GLU A 154 -3.88 17.32 -3.83
N ARG A 155 -3.94 18.54 -3.31
CA ARG A 155 -3.68 18.81 -1.90
C ARG A 155 -4.67 18.08 -1.00
N VAL A 156 -5.95 18.07 -1.38
CA VAL A 156 -7.00 17.32 -0.65
C VAL A 156 -6.70 15.82 -0.65
N MET A 157 -6.29 15.26 -1.78
CA MET A 157 -5.99 13.84 -1.89
C MET A 157 -4.66 13.44 -1.22
N LEU A 158 -3.69 14.34 -1.14
CA LEU A 158 -2.46 14.16 -0.37
C LEU A 158 -2.74 14.11 1.14
N ASP A 159 -3.60 15.00 1.64
CA ASP A 159 -4.03 14.99 3.04
C ASP A 159 -4.83 13.73 3.37
N ALA A 160 -5.74 13.32 2.49
CA ALA A 160 -6.46 12.06 2.63
C ALA A 160 -5.51 10.85 2.65
N LEU A 161 -4.50 10.84 1.77
CA LEU A 161 -3.49 9.78 1.73
C LEU A 161 -2.67 9.72 3.03
N ARG A 162 -2.26 10.88 3.56
CA ARG A 162 -1.53 10.95 4.83
C ARG A 162 -2.36 10.41 5.99
N THR A 163 -3.64 10.79 6.08
CA THR A 163 -4.57 10.29 7.10
C THR A 163 -4.74 8.79 6.98
N ALA A 164 -5.05 8.30 5.78
CA ALA A 164 -5.27 6.89 5.51
C ALA A 164 -4.03 6.02 5.83
N LEU A 165 -2.83 6.52 5.52
CA LEU A 165 -1.57 5.87 5.89
C LEU A 165 -1.36 5.82 7.41
N GLY A 166 -1.75 6.89 8.12
CA GLY A 166 -1.71 6.92 9.57
C GLY A 166 -2.67 5.92 10.23
N GLU A 167 -3.87 5.75 9.69
CA GLU A 167 -4.88 4.82 10.22
C GLU A 167 -4.49 3.34 10.13
N ILE A 168 -3.58 3.00 9.20
CA ILE A 168 -3.05 1.64 9.05
C ILE A 168 -1.65 1.48 9.68
N ASP A 169 -1.23 2.45 10.51
CA ASP A 169 0.09 2.52 11.13
C ASP A 169 1.23 2.33 10.12
N ALA A 170 1.11 2.92 8.92
CA ALA A 170 2.15 2.79 7.91
C ALA A 170 3.50 3.32 8.42
N PRO A 171 4.62 2.62 8.17
CA PRO A 171 5.93 3.07 8.63
C PRO A 171 6.26 4.48 8.14
N THR A 172 6.92 5.30 8.97
CA THR A 172 7.35 6.67 8.58
C THR A 172 8.20 6.68 7.31
N GLU A 173 8.94 5.61 7.04
CA GLU A 173 9.70 5.43 5.78
C GLU A 173 8.81 5.50 4.54
N GLN A 174 7.59 4.94 4.61
CA GLN A 174 6.63 5.01 3.52
C GLN A 174 6.17 6.45 3.25
N LEU A 175 5.97 7.25 4.29
CA LEU A 175 5.59 8.65 4.15
C LEU A 175 6.73 9.46 3.54
N MET A 176 7.96 9.30 4.05
CA MET A 176 9.15 9.96 3.51
C MET A 176 9.37 9.63 2.03
N ARG A 177 9.26 8.35 1.65
CA ARG A 177 9.39 7.88 0.26
C ARG A 177 8.41 8.55 -0.70
N LEU A 178 7.21 8.91 -0.21
CA LEU A 178 6.16 9.53 -1.00
C LEU A 178 6.20 11.08 -0.94
N GLY A 179 7.08 11.65 -0.12
CA GLY A 179 7.13 13.10 0.11
C GLY A 179 5.96 13.62 0.95
N LEU A 180 5.43 12.79 1.85
CA LEU A 180 4.37 13.13 2.80
C LEU A 180 4.98 13.44 4.17
#